data_AF-A0A933EN79-F1
#
_entry.id   AF-A0A933EN79-F1
#
_cell.length_a   1.000
_cell.length_b   1.000
_cell.length_c   1.000
_cell.angle_alpha   90.00
_cell.angle_beta   90.00
_cell.angle_gamma   90.00
#
_symmetry.space_group_name_H-M   'P 1'
#
loop_
_entity.id
_entity.type
_entity.pdbx_description
1 polymer ?
#
loop_
_entity_poly.entity_id
_entity_poly.type
_entity_poly.pdbx_seq_one_letter_code
_entity_poly.pdbx_strand_id
1 'polypeptide(L)'
;MPMIDITAARRNLRARAERERAERDARRAAAEHAVTQAVRRVAAAFSSVRRVFLFGSVIRENAFRADSDVDVAIEGLGVADYFAIWRAIEEAAPDWVVDVRDITQPSPFADRVRATGKLIYERVDETAEG
;
A
#
# COMPACT_ATOMS: atom_id res chain seq x y z
N MET A 1 -42.34 15.38 26.85
CA MET A 1 -40.99 14.82 26.60
C MET A 1 -40.89 14.50 25.12
N PRO A 2 -39.85 14.93 24.38
CA PRO A 2 -39.74 14.61 22.97
C PRO A 2 -39.53 13.09 22.84
N MET A 3 -40.39 12.45 22.08
CA MET A 3 -40.33 11.02 21.78
C MET A 3 -39.19 10.81 20.77
N ILE A 4 -38.13 10.14 21.20
CA ILE A 4 -37.02 9.79 20.30
C ILE A 4 -37.56 8.81 19.26
N ASP A 5 -37.57 9.22 17.98
CA ASP A 5 -37.88 8.32 16.87
C ASP A 5 -36.67 7.41 16.63
N ILE A 6 -36.73 6.22 17.22
CA ILE A 6 -35.70 5.18 17.13
C ILE A 6 -35.48 4.74 15.67
N THR A 7 -36.49 4.81 14.81
CA THR A 7 -36.40 4.41 13.40
C THR A 7 -35.64 5.46 12.59
N ALA A 8 -35.94 6.74 12.79
CA ALA A 8 -35.18 7.84 12.20
C ALA A 8 -33.71 7.83 12.68
N ALA A 9 -33.48 7.59 13.97
CA ALA A 9 -32.13 7.45 14.53
C ALA A 9 -31.36 6.29 13.88
N ARG A 10 -31.99 5.11 13.73
CA ARG A 10 -31.39 3.93 13.06
C ARG A 10 -31.03 4.20 11.60
N ARG A 11 -31.90 4.86 10.84
CA ARG A 11 -31.63 5.20 9.43
C ARG A 11 -30.45 6.15 9.29
N ASN A 12 -30.38 7.19 10.13
CA ASN A 12 -29.29 8.15 10.12
C ASN A 12 -27.95 7.49 10.50
N LEU A 13 -27.95 6.58 11.49
CA LEU A 13 -26.76 5.81 11.86
C LEU A 13 -26.25 4.92 10.72
N ARG A 14 -27.16 4.23 10.01
CA ARG A 14 -26.79 3.39 8.85
C ARG A 14 -26.22 4.22 7.72
N ALA A 15 -26.89 5.32 7.34
CA ALA A 15 -26.42 6.20 6.28
C ALA A 15 -25.04 6.81 6.59
N ARG A 16 -24.78 7.13 7.87
CA ARG A 16 -23.46 7.60 8.32
C ARG A 16 -22.40 6.50 8.21
N ALA A 17 -22.69 5.28 8.67
CA ALA A 17 -21.77 4.15 8.59
C ALA A 17 -21.42 3.78 7.13
N GLU A 18 -22.40 3.86 6.22
CA GLU A 18 -22.21 3.64 4.78
C GLU A 18 -21.29 4.71 4.16
N ARG A 19 -21.50 5.99 4.51
CA ARG A 19 -20.62 7.09 4.06
C ARG A 19 -19.20 6.93 4.58
N GLU A 20 -19.04 6.66 5.88
CA GLU A 20 -17.73 6.44 6.50
C GLU A 20 -17.03 5.21 5.89
N ARG A 21 -17.77 4.17 5.48
CA ARG A 21 -17.20 3.04 4.75
C ARG A 21 -16.76 3.42 3.35
N ALA A 22 -17.61 4.11 2.59
CA ALA A 22 -17.30 4.56 1.23
C ALA A 22 -16.09 5.50 1.20
N GLU A 23 -15.98 6.43 2.15
CA GLU A 23 -14.84 7.34 2.28
C GLU A 23 -13.54 6.58 2.58
N ARG A 24 -13.59 5.58 3.47
CA ARG A 24 -12.43 4.72 3.76
C ARG A 24 -12.01 3.90 2.55
N ASP A 25 -12.95 3.31 1.84
CA ASP A 25 -12.67 2.52 0.64
C ASP A 25 -12.09 3.40 -0.48
N ALA A 26 -12.63 4.61 -0.66
CA ALA A 26 -12.12 5.58 -1.63
C ALA A 26 -10.71 6.05 -1.27
N ARG A 27 -10.44 6.38 0.00
CA ARG A 27 -9.11 6.75 0.49
C ARG A 27 -8.12 5.59 0.29
N ARG A 28 -8.50 4.36 0.64
CA ARG A 28 -7.66 3.17 0.43
C ARG A 28 -7.30 2.99 -1.05
N ALA A 29 -8.29 3.09 -1.94
CA ALA A 29 -8.08 2.96 -3.38
C ALA A 29 -7.17 4.07 -3.94
N ALA A 30 -7.33 5.31 -3.44
CA ALA A 30 -6.46 6.42 -3.81
C ALA A 30 -5.01 6.19 -3.33
N ALA A 31 -4.82 5.67 -2.12
CA ALA A 31 -3.52 5.33 -1.55
C ALA A 31 -2.82 4.28 -2.41
N GLU A 32 -3.52 3.17 -2.64
CA GLU A 32 -3.05 2.04 -3.41
C GLU A 32 -2.65 2.47 -4.82
N HIS A 33 -3.48 3.28 -5.49
CA HIS A 33 -3.21 3.77 -6.82
C HIS A 33 -2.00 4.71 -6.85
N ALA A 34 -1.98 5.75 -6.02
CA ALA A 34 -0.93 6.76 -6.00
C ALA A 34 0.44 6.14 -5.69
N VAL A 35 0.53 5.34 -4.63
CA VAL A 35 1.78 4.69 -4.22
C VAL A 35 2.23 3.66 -5.26
N THR A 36 1.30 2.91 -5.89
CA THR A 36 1.67 2.00 -6.99
C THR A 36 2.33 2.74 -8.14
N GLN A 37 1.78 3.89 -8.56
CA GLN A 37 2.35 4.67 -9.67
C GLN A 37 3.73 5.26 -9.29
N ALA A 38 3.85 5.82 -8.09
CA ALA A 38 5.10 6.35 -7.56
C ALA A 38 6.18 5.27 -7.49
N VAL A 39 5.87 4.14 -6.86
CA VAL A 39 6.79 3.00 -6.71
C VAL A 39 7.24 2.46 -8.05
N ARG A 40 6.32 2.27 -9.02
CA ARG A 40 6.69 1.77 -10.36
C ARG A 40 7.68 2.70 -11.06
N ARG A 41 7.46 4.02 -10.98
CA ARG A 41 8.35 5.02 -11.57
C ARG A 41 9.71 5.00 -10.89
N VAL A 42 9.74 4.98 -9.57
CA VAL A 42 10.98 5.00 -8.79
C VAL A 42 11.76 3.69 -8.97
N ALA A 43 11.14 2.54 -8.76
CA ALA A 43 11.78 1.21 -8.84
C ALA A 43 12.43 0.94 -10.20
N ALA A 44 11.87 1.47 -11.29
CA ALA A 44 12.47 1.36 -12.63
C ALA A 44 13.89 1.97 -12.71
N ALA A 45 14.19 2.98 -11.90
CA ALA A 45 15.50 3.63 -11.86
C ALA A 45 16.56 2.88 -11.03
N PHE A 46 16.16 1.91 -10.21
CA PHE A 46 17.07 1.16 -9.33
C PHE A 46 17.28 -0.26 -9.87
N SER A 47 18.40 -0.50 -10.55
CA SER A 47 18.68 -1.77 -11.24
C SER A 47 18.66 -3.00 -10.32
N SER A 48 18.96 -2.85 -9.03
CA SER A 48 18.95 -3.95 -8.08
C SER A 48 17.53 -4.44 -7.77
N VAL A 49 16.53 -3.56 -7.82
CA VAL A 49 15.14 -3.88 -7.47
C VAL A 49 14.58 -4.91 -8.45
N ARG A 50 14.19 -6.07 -7.92
CA ARG A 50 13.63 -7.20 -8.66
C ARG A 50 12.11 -7.22 -8.60
N ARG A 51 11.54 -7.12 -7.40
CA ARG A 51 10.08 -7.15 -7.17
C ARG A 51 9.69 -6.17 -6.07
N VAL A 52 8.49 -5.60 -6.20
CA VAL A 52 7.89 -4.74 -5.17
C VAL A 52 6.45 -5.13 -4.92
N PHE A 53 6.07 -5.20 -3.66
CA PHE A 53 4.75 -5.61 -3.19
C PHE A 53 4.13 -4.52 -2.31
N LEU A 54 2.83 -4.30 -2.45
CA LEU A 54 2.03 -3.68 -1.38
C LEU A 54 1.55 -4.76 -0.41
N PHE A 55 1.58 -4.47 0.88
CA PHE A 55 1.07 -5.39 1.90
C PHE A 55 0.32 -4.63 3.00
N GLY A 56 0.00 -5.31 4.10
CA GLY A 56 -0.59 -4.66 5.26
C GLY A 56 -2.01 -4.14 5.05
N SER A 57 -2.30 -2.96 5.57
CA SER A 57 -3.67 -2.42 5.66
C SER A 57 -4.25 -2.00 4.31
N VAL A 58 -3.42 -1.54 3.37
CA VAL A 58 -3.86 -0.97 2.08
C VAL A 58 -4.52 -2.00 1.15
N ILE A 59 -4.12 -3.27 1.26
CA ILE A 59 -4.66 -4.38 0.47
C ILE A 59 -5.80 -5.14 1.16
N ARG A 60 -6.14 -4.77 2.40
CA ARG A 60 -7.19 -5.44 3.19
C ARG A 60 -8.44 -4.57 3.28
N GLU A 61 -9.59 -5.17 2.97
CA GLU A 61 -10.88 -4.49 3.11
C GLU A 61 -11.13 -4.05 4.56
N ASN A 62 -11.65 -2.83 4.74
CA ASN A 62 -11.99 -2.23 6.03
C ASN A 62 -10.82 -2.09 7.05
N ALA A 63 -9.57 -2.34 6.65
CA ALA A 63 -8.40 -2.22 7.54
C ALA A 63 -7.67 -0.88 7.42
N PHE A 64 -7.78 -0.20 6.27
CA PHE A 64 -7.14 1.09 6.01
C PHE A 64 -7.89 2.25 6.67
N ARG A 65 -7.17 3.05 7.47
CA ARG A 65 -7.69 4.16 8.28
C ARG A 65 -7.05 5.48 7.86
N ALA A 66 -7.52 6.58 8.43
CA ALA A 66 -7.03 7.92 8.09
C ALA A 66 -5.55 8.13 8.45
N ASP A 67 -5.08 7.44 9.49
CA ASP A 67 -3.71 7.44 10.01
C ASP A 67 -2.86 6.26 9.52
N SER A 68 -3.39 5.44 8.60
CA SER A 68 -2.63 4.33 8.03
C SER A 68 -1.55 4.81 7.08
N ASP A 69 -0.38 4.23 7.24
CA ASP A 69 0.70 4.23 6.26
C ASP A 69 0.43 3.21 5.14
N VAL A 70 1.21 3.33 4.07
CA VAL A 70 1.23 2.38 2.96
C VAL A 70 2.50 1.54 3.05
N ASP A 71 2.31 0.28 3.41
CA ASP A 71 3.36 -0.72 3.53
C ASP A 71 3.88 -1.18 2.15
N VAL A 72 5.16 -0.96 1.87
CA VAL A 72 5.82 -1.32 0.61
C VAL A 72 7.00 -2.25 0.89
N ALA A 73 6.96 -3.47 0.34
CA ALA A 73 8.05 -4.43 0.48
C ALA A 73 8.85 -4.56 -0.83
N ILE A 74 10.17 -4.44 -0.74
CA ILE A 74 11.08 -4.43 -1.89
C ILE A 74 12.03 -5.61 -1.79
N GLU A 75 12.19 -6.33 -2.90
CA GLU A 75 13.13 -7.43 -3.06
C GLU A 75 14.23 -7.08 -4.07
N GLY A 76 15.47 -7.46 -3.75
CA GLY A 76 16.65 -7.12 -4.54
C GLY A 76 17.25 -5.76 -4.15
N LEU A 77 16.88 -5.21 -3.00
CA LEU A 77 17.35 -3.90 -2.59
C LEU A 77 18.81 -3.99 -2.14
N GLY A 78 19.71 -3.26 -2.80
CA GLY A 78 21.07 -3.09 -2.31
C GLY A 78 21.06 -2.32 -0.99
N VAL A 79 21.92 -2.71 -0.03
CA VAL A 79 22.00 -2.04 1.29
C VAL A 79 22.24 -0.52 1.15
N ALA A 80 23.03 -0.11 0.15
CA ALA A 80 23.32 1.29 -0.14
C ALA A 80 22.11 2.06 -0.71
N ASP A 81 21.19 1.36 -1.37
CA ASP A 81 20.06 1.98 -2.08
C ASP A 81 18.82 2.12 -1.20
N TYR A 82 18.80 1.48 -0.03
CA TYR A 82 17.63 1.43 0.84
C TYR A 82 17.04 2.79 1.17
N PHE A 83 17.87 3.71 1.67
CA PHE A 83 17.41 5.04 2.03
C PHE A 83 17.13 5.93 0.81
N ALA A 84 17.85 5.69 -0.30
CA ALA A 84 17.66 6.43 -1.54
C ALA A 84 16.30 6.11 -2.17
N ILE A 85 15.95 4.83 -2.26
CA ILE A 85 14.65 4.41 -2.80
C ILE A 85 13.50 4.83 -1.89
N TRP A 86 13.67 4.72 -0.57
CA TRP A 86 12.64 5.16 0.37
C TRP A 86 12.34 6.64 0.16
N ARG A 87 13.36 7.50 0.23
CA ARG A 87 13.18 8.94 0.01
C ARG A 87 12.53 9.24 -1.34
N ALA A 88 12.98 8.59 -2.41
CA ALA A 88 12.42 8.82 -3.73
C ALA A 88 10.93 8.43 -3.83
N ILE A 89 10.50 7.39 -3.10
CA ILE A 89 9.07 7.01 -3.03
C ILE A 89 8.27 8.07 -2.25
N GLU A 90 8.78 8.54 -1.10
CA GLU A 90 8.13 9.60 -0.31
C GLU A 90 7.98 10.89 -1.12
N GLU A 91 9.02 11.30 -1.84
CA GLU A 91 8.98 12.48 -2.72
C GLU A 91 8.00 12.30 -3.89
N ALA A 92 7.84 11.08 -4.41
CA ALA A 92 6.93 10.77 -5.52
C ALA A 92 5.46 10.60 -5.07
N ALA A 93 5.21 10.39 -3.78
CA ALA A 93 3.88 10.24 -3.19
C ALA A 93 3.71 11.06 -1.89
N PRO A 94 3.85 12.39 -1.95
CA PRO A 94 3.98 13.24 -0.75
C PRO A 94 2.72 13.28 0.14
N ASP A 95 1.56 12.92 -0.40
CA ASP A 95 0.28 12.87 0.35
C ASP A 95 0.09 11.58 1.16
N TRP A 96 1.07 10.67 1.13
CA TRP A 96 1.00 9.34 1.71
C TRP A 96 2.26 9.01 2.51
N VAL A 97 2.07 8.58 3.76
CA VAL A 97 3.16 8.03 4.56
C VAL A 97 3.45 6.61 4.05
N VAL A 98 4.71 6.34 3.75
CA VAL A 98 5.15 5.04 3.21
C VAL A 98 6.11 4.39 4.18
N ASP A 99 5.86 3.13 4.54
CA ASP A 99 6.81 2.29 5.29
C ASP A 99 7.46 1.29 4.32
N VAL A 100 8.75 1.45 4.08
CA VAL A 100 9.51 0.57 3.19
C VAL A 100 10.12 -0.57 3.99
N ARG A 101 10.00 -1.81 3.49
CA ARG A 101 10.63 -3.00 4.07
C ARG A 101 11.46 -3.74 3.03
N ASP A 102 12.72 -3.99 3.36
CA ASP A 102 13.56 -4.90 2.58
C ASP A 102 13.17 -6.35 2.89
N ILE A 103 12.82 -7.10 1.85
CA ILE A 103 12.49 -8.54 1.93
C ILE A 103 13.45 -9.41 1.12
N THR A 104 14.61 -8.87 0.74
CA THR A 104 15.64 -9.58 -0.04
C THR A 104 16.10 -10.85 0.66
N GLN A 105 16.31 -10.79 1.98
CA GLN A 105 16.70 -11.95 2.77
C GLN A 105 15.48 -12.83 3.12
N PRO A 106 15.60 -14.17 3.02
CA PRO A 106 14.55 -15.09 3.45
C PRO A 106 14.18 -14.90 4.92
N SER A 107 12.89 -14.78 5.19
CA SER A 107 12.35 -14.72 6.54
C SER A 107 10.85 -15.07 6.50
N PRO A 108 10.26 -15.52 7.63
CA PRO A 108 8.82 -15.76 7.69
C PRO A 108 7.97 -14.54 7.31
N PHE A 109 8.49 -13.34 7.56
CA PHE A 109 7.87 -12.09 7.12
C PHE A 109 7.92 -11.95 5.59
N ALA A 110 9.11 -12.09 5.00
CA ALA A 110 9.29 -12.00 3.56
C ALA A 110 8.45 -13.04 2.81
N ASP A 111 8.38 -14.28 3.31
CA ASP A 111 7.58 -15.35 2.72
C ASP A 111 6.09 -15.04 2.78
N ARG A 112 5.61 -14.49 3.91
CA ARG A 112 4.22 -14.04 4.03
C ARG A 112 3.89 -12.92 3.06
N VAL A 113 4.79 -11.94 2.91
CA VAL A 113 4.61 -10.84 1.95
C VAL A 113 4.55 -11.37 0.53
N ARG A 114 5.46 -12.27 0.13
CA ARG A 114 5.42 -12.89 -1.21
C ARG A 114 4.12 -13.67 -1.46
N ALA A 115 3.59 -14.35 -0.43
CA ALA A 115 2.39 -15.18 -0.55
C ALA A 115 1.08 -14.38 -0.54
N THR A 116 1.04 -13.22 0.14
CA THR A 116 -0.22 -12.50 0.43
C THR A 116 -0.23 -11.04 -0.05
N GLY A 117 0.94 -10.49 -0.34
CA GLY A 117 1.11 -9.14 -0.86
C GLY A 117 0.65 -9.01 -2.30
N LYS A 118 0.29 -7.80 -2.68
CA LYS A 118 -0.03 -7.45 -4.06
C LYS A 118 1.24 -7.06 -4.79
N LEU A 119 1.68 -7.86 -5.76
CA LEU A 119 2.79 -7.52 -6.65
C LEU A 119 2.43 -6.28 -7.47
N ILE A 120 3.23 -5.21 -7.34
CA ILE A 120 3.02 -3.95 -8.05
C ILE A 120 4.14 -3.63 -9.04
N TYR A 121 5.32 -4.20 -8.87
CA TYR A 121 6.44 -4.07 -9.81
C TYR A 121 7.22 -5.38 -9.87
N GLU A 122 7.59 -5.80 -11.07
CA GLU A 122 8.54 -6.87 -11.31
C GLU A 122 9.43 -6.44 -12.47
N ARG A 123 10.75 -6.58 -12.28
CA ARG A 123 11.71 -6.39 -13.34
C ARG A 123 11.66 -7.60 -14.26
N VAL A 124 11.37 -7.37 -15.53
CA VAL A 124 11.52 -8.38 -16.57
C VAL A 124 13.00 -8.40 -16.93
N ASP A 125 13.72 -9.42 -16.48
CA ASP A 125 15.08 -9.64 -16.93
C ASP A 125 15.01 -10.10 -18.40
N GLU A 126 15.60 -9.33 -19.30
CA GLU A 126 15.69 -9.63 -20.74
C GLU A 126 16.75 -10.73 -20.99
N THR A 127 16.72 -11.81 -20.20
CA THR A 127 17.70 -12.91 -20.26
C THR A 127 16.99 -14.25 -20.35
N ALA A 128 16.29 -14.46 -21.46
CA ALA A 128 15.86 -15.78 -21.91
C ALA A 128 15.57 -15.76 -23.42
N GLU A 129 16.54 -15.33 -24.24
CA GLU A 129 16.68 -15.73 -25.65
C GLU A 129 18.02 -15.20 -26.19
N GLY A 130 19.00 -16.11 -26.31
CA GLY A 130 20.36 -15.84 -26.79
C GLY A 130 21.25 -17.05 -26.65
#